data_AF-A0A976PHJ7-F1
#
_entry.id   AF-A0A976PHJ7-F1
#
_cell.length_a   1.000
_cell.length_b   1.000
_cell.length_c   1.000
_cell.angle_alpha   90.00
_cell.angle_beta   90.00
_cell.angle_gamma   90.00
#
_symmetry.space_group_name_H-M   'P 1'
#
loop_
_entity.id
_entity.type
_entity.pdbx_description
1 polymer ?
#
loop_
_entity_poly.entity_id
_entity_poly.type
_entity_poly.pdbx_seq_one_letter_code
_entity_poly.pdbx_strand_id
1 'polypeptide(L)'
;MGSDFPMVNLPYQFTSLLRANIQIGGQSLENIRMFINSQKSMVILINLIFQDLGKKLELGSIIKAVGWTGFRDRMTNAYVDYALYGEFPTRPNTRNISSIIDLEEELKPFTVAGFSRGYLLGFYLRMAQIQMEKRGKDFSILSDELIKMLKLSKIKIVKVDWLLLCLYHLEGYLGRDLLLAEMNKSQNFENLFGKLTEEQKSVMMGNLLSYGYSIGDHEIFYSKTV
;
A
#
# COMPACT_ATOMS: atom_id res chain seq x y z
N MET A 1 5.67 -8.56 21.27
CA MET A 1 5.78 -8.17 19.84
C MET A 1 5.14 -6.81 19.71
N GLY A 2 5.91 -5.81 19.28
CA GLY A 2 5.49 -4.43 19.07
C GLY A 2 6.55 -3.77 18.24
N SER A 3 6.63 -4.14 16.96
CA SER A 3 7.56 -3.51 16.03
C SER A 3 7.02 -2.12 15.70
N ASP A 4 7.75 -1.08 16.05
CA ASP A 4 7.41 0.27 15.63
C ASP A 4 7.50 0.36 14.11
N PHE A 5 6.42 0.79 13.48
CA PHE A 5 6.36 0.96 12.05
C PHE A 5 7.16 2.22 11.68
N PRO A 6 8.12 2.12 10.76
CA PRO A 6 8.85 3.30 10.34
C PRO A 6 7.93 4.21 9.52
N MET A 7 8.07 5.49 9.77
CA MET A 7 7.58 6.53 8.89
C MET A 7 8.45 6.57 7.63
N VAL A 8 7.83 6.34 6.47
CA VAL A 8 8.47 6.27 5.16
C VAL A 8 7.93 7.41 4.29
N ASN A 9 8.82 8.23 3.76
CA ASN A 9 8.42 9.31 2.84
C ASN A 9 8.18 8.74 1.44
N LEU A 10 6.99 8.20 1.20
CA LEU A 10 6.59 7.77 -0.13
C LEU A 10 6.18 8.96 -1.02
N PRO A 11 6.33 8.85 -2.35
CA PRO A 11 5.94 9.90 -3.29
C PRO A 11 4.42 10.13 -3.26
N TYR A 12 3.99 11.20 -2.59
CA TYR A 12 2.57 11.54 -2.36
C TYR A 12 1.70 11.50 -3.63
N GLN A 13 2.22 12.04 -4.74
CA GLN A 13 1.49 12.04 -6.02
C GLN A 13 1.19 10.62 -6.50
N PHE A 14 2.16 9.72 -6.36
CA PHE A 14 2.02 8.34 -6.80
C PHE A 14 1.17 7.51 -5.84
N THR A 15 1.36 7.65 -4.52
CA THR A 15 0.50 6.97 -3.54
C THR A 15 -0.95 7.42 -3.65
N SER A 16 -1.21 8.69 -3.97
CA SER A 16 -2.56 9.19 -4.23
C SER A 16 -3.22 8.52 -5.44
N LEU A 17 -2.46 8.24 -6.51
CA LEU A 17 -2.99 7.45 -7.63
C LEU A 17 -3.29 6.00 -7.21
N LEU A 18 -2.42 5.35 -6.44
CA LEU A 18 -2.63 3.97 -5.97
C LEU A 18 -3.85 3.84 -5.04
N ARG A 19 -4.19 4.90 -4.29
CA ARG A 19 -5.38 4.95 -3.42
C ARG A 19 -6.68 5.16 -4.19
N ALA A 20 -6.61 5.77 -5.38
CA ALA A 20 -7.78 6.09 -6.17
C ALA A 20 -8.45 4.82 -6.73
N ASN A 21 -9.75 4.89 -6.96
CA ASN A 21 -10.47 3.85 -7.70
C ASN A 21 -10.18 4.00 -9.21
N ILE A 22 -9.25 3.20 -9.71
CA ILE A 22 -8.87 3.20 -11.12
C ILE A 22 -9.55 2.01 -11.79
N GLN A 23 -10.82 2.21 -12.11
CA GLN A 23 -11.50 1.40 -13.11
C GLN A 23 -11.20 2.03 -14.46
N ILE A 24 -10.65 1.25 -15.39
CA ILE A 24 -10.25 1.72 -16.73
C ILE A 24 -11.53 2.05 -17.53
N GLY A 25 -12.05 3.25 -17.31
CA GLY A 25 -13.09 3.91 -18.09
C GLY A 25 -12.60 5.29 -18.52
N GLY A 26 -13.15 5.83 -19.63
CA GLY A 26 -12.63 7.05 -20.26
C GLY A 26 -12.49 8.26 -19.33
N GLN A 27 -13.43 8.44 -18.40
CA GLN A 27 -13.41 9.56 -17.45
C GLN A 27 -12.38 9.40 -16.32
N SER A 28 -12.05 8.17 -15.91
CA SER A 28 -11.00 7.91 -14.91
C SER A 28 -9.62 8.24 -15.47
N LEU A 29 -9.37 7.90 -16.73
CA LEU A 29 -8.09 8.16 -17.40
C LEU A 29 -7.80 9.66 -17.55
N GLU A 30 -8.81 10.46 -17.88
CA GLU A 30 -8.65 11.91 -18.02
C GLU A 30 -8.35 12.57 -16.66
N ASN A 31 -9.02 12.14 -15.59
CA ASN A 31 -8.72 12.63 -14.24
C ASN A 31 -7.27 12.31 -13.82
N ILE A 32 -6.79 11.10 -14.12
CA ILE A 32 -5.39 10.69 -13.87
C ILE A 32 -4.44 11.58 -14.69
N ARG A 33 -4.76 11.83 -15.96
CA ARG A 33 -3.97 12.69 -16.85
C ARG A 33 -3.87 14.12 -16.31
N MET A 34 -5.00 14.72 -15.94
CA MET A 34 -5.03 16.07 -15.36
C MET A 34 -4.21 16.13 -14.07
N PHE A 35 -4.38 15.14 -13.19
CA PHE A 35 -3.64 15.06 -11.94
C PHE A 35 -2.12 14.98 -12.18
N ILE A 36 -1.66 14.05 -13.03
CA ILE A 36 -0.23 13.89 -13.32
C ILE A 36 0.35 15.14 -14.01
N ASN A 37 -0.36 15.71 -14.98
CA ASN A 37 0.12 16.88 -15.71
C ASN A 37 0.22 18.14 -14.82
N SER A 38 -0.55 18.20 -13.73
CA SER A 38 -0.38 19.26 -12.71
C SER A 38 0.93 19.15 -11.93
N GLN A 39 1.62 18.00 -11.99
CA GLN A 39 2.80 17.67 -11.19
C GLN A 39 4.04 17.55 -12.09
N LYS A 40 4.76 18.66 -12.29
CA LYS A 40 5.92 18.73 -13.21
C LYS A 40 6.98 17.65 -12.93
N SER A 41 7.28 17.37 -11.67
CA SER A 41 8.26 16.35 -11.27
C SER A 41 7.84 14.94 -11.71
N MET A 42 6.55 14.62 -11.58
CA MET A 42 6.00 13.33 -11.99
C MET A 42 6.05 13.15 -13.50
N VAL A 43 5.76 14.21 -14.27
CA VAL A 43 5.88 14.19 -15.73
C VAL A 43 7.32 13.94 -16.17
N ILE A 44 8.31 14.58 -15.54
CA ILE A 44 9.73 14.36 -15.84
C ILE A 44 10.11 12.91 -15.56
N LEU A 45 9.72 12.39 -14.39
CA LEU A 45 10.05 11.03 -13.99
C LEU A 45 9.40 9.98 -14.91
N ILE A 46 8.15 10.19 -15.31
CA ILE A 46 7.46 9.32 -16.28
C ILE A 46 8.21 9.33 -17.62
N ASN A 47 8.60 10.50 -18.14
CA ASN A 47 9.36 10.56 -19.38
C ASN A 47 10.73 9.87 -19.29
N LEU A 48 11.37 9.89 -18.12
CA LEU A 48 12.62 9.18 -17.88
C LEU A 48 12.41 7.65 -17.87
N ILE A 49 11.40 7.18 -17.13
CA ILE A 49 11.11 5.76 -16.92
C ILE A 49 10.60 5.07 -18.19
N PHE A 50 9.80 5.78 -19.00
CA PHE A 50 9.11 5.23 -20.16
C PHE A 50 9.73 5.67 -21.50
N GLN A 51 10.97 6.15 -21.49
CA GLN A 51 11.69 6.57 -22.70
C GLN A 51 11.85 5.45 -23.75
N ASP A 52 11.78 4.18 -23.32
CA ASP A 52 11.85 2.99 -24.17
C ASP A 52 10.65 2.88 -25.12
N LEU A 53 9.51 3.47 -24.77
CA LEU A 53 8.31 3.46 -25.58
C LEU A 53 8.30 4.57 -26.65
N GLY A 54 9.24 5.53 -26.59
CA GLY A 54 9.35 6.65 -27.52
C GLY A 54 9.70 7.98 -26.84
N LYS A 55 10.15 8.97 -27.62
CA LYS A 55 10.48 10.31 -27.11
C LYS A 55 9.20 11.10 -26.82
N LYS A 56 9.06 11.63 -25.59
CA LYS A 56 7.97 12.53 -25.14
C LYS A 56 6.57 11.96 -25.36
N LEU A 57 6.28 10.83 -24.75
CA LEU A 57 4.95 10.24 -24.82
C LEU A 57 3.98 10.96 -23.88
N GLU A 58 2.77 11.21 -24.38
CA GLU A 58 1.66 11.57 -23.52
C GLU A 58 1.28 10.39 -22.60
N LEU A 59 0.89 10.68 -21.37
CA LEU A 59 0.48 9.66 -20.39
C LEU A 59 -0.55 8.67 -20.94
N GLY A 60 -1.52 9.16 -21.73
CA GLY A 60 -2.55 8.31 -22.34
C GLY A 60 -1.95 7.26 -23.28
N SER A 61 -0.92 7.63 -24.05
CA SER A 61 -0.19 6.69 -24.92
C SER A 61 0.59 5.66 -24.10
N ILE A 62 1.20 6.07 -22.99
CA ILE A 62 1.91 5.17 -22.08
C ILE A 62 0.93 4.16 -21.47
N ILE A 63 -0.16 4.63 -20.86
CA ILE A 63 -1.17 3.75 -20.24
C ILE A 63 -1.81 2.83 -21.29
N LYS A 64 -2.02 3.30 -22.53
CA LYS A 64 -2.52 2.45 -23.62
C LYS A 64 -1.52 1.36 -24.02
N ALA A 65 -0.22 1.65 -23.98
CA ALA A 65 0.83 0.72 -24.35
C ALA A 65 1.09 -0.36 -23.29
N VAL A 66 1.11 0.00 -22.00
CA VAL A 66 1.50 -0.92 -20.91
C VAL A 66 0.36 -1.28 -19.95
N GLY A 67 -0.81 -0.65 -20.09
CA GLY A 67 -1.90 -0.76 -19.13
C GLY A 67 -1.62 -0.02 -17.81
N TRP A 68 -2.65 0.08 -16.96
CA TRP A 68 -2.50 0.67 -15.61
C TRP A 68 -1.51 -0.14 -14.75
N THR A 69 -1.63 -1.47 -14.77
CA THR A 69 -0.73 -2.36 -14.02
C THR A 69 0.72 -2.20 -14.46
N GLY A 70 1.00 -2.22 -15.76
CA GLY A 70 2.36 -2.01 -16.26
C GLY A 70 2.90 -0.61 -15.95
N PHE A 71 2.03 0.42 -15.97
CA PHE A 71 2.41 1.77 -15.57
C PHE A 71 2.81 1.85 -14.09
N ARG A 72 1.93 1.40 -13.18
CA ARG A 72 2.21 1.46 -11.74
C ARG A 72 3.41 0.60 -11.38
N ASP A 73 3.59 -0.57 -11.98
CA ASP A 73 4.69 -1.50 -11.66
C ASP A 73 6.05 -0.90 -12.03
N ARG A 74 6.17 -0.30 -13.22
CA ARG A 74 7.41 0.38 -13.60
C ARG A 74 7.70 1.59 -12.72
N MET A 75 6.68 2.37 -12.36
CA MET A 75 6.83 3.51 -11.44
C MET A 75 7.28 3.06 -10.04
N THR A 76 6.62 2.06 -9.46
CA THR A 76 6.99 1.48 -8.16
C THR A 76 8.42 0.96 -8.18
N ASN A 77 8.79 0.20 -9.21
CA ASN A 77 10.14 -0.31 -9.33
C ASN A 77 11.17 0.82 -9.40
N ALA A 78 10.89 1.89 -10.14
CA ALA A 78 11.81 3.03 -10.21
C ALA A 78 12.03 3.69 -8.83
N TYR A 79 10.98 3.83 -8.01
CA TYR A 79 11.12 4.32 -6.64
C TYR A 79 11.87 3.35 -5.72
N VAL A 80 11.63 2.05 -5.85
CA VAL A 80 12.33 1.01 -5.10
C VAL A 80 13.82 0.98 -5.47
N ASP A 81 14.14 1.04 -6.77
CA ASP A 81 15.52 1.10 -7.26
C ASP A 81 16.23 2.36 -6.77
N TYR A 82 15.57 3.51 -6.82
CA TYR A 82 16.12 4.75 -6.24
C TYR A 82 16.37 4.60 -4.74
N ALA A 83 15.46 3.96 -4.00
CA ALA A 83 15.64 3.72 -2.58
C ALA A 83 16.79 2.74 -2.29
N LEU A 84 17.06 1.76 -3.15
CA LEU A 84 18.15 0.80 -3.00
C LEU A 84 19.50 1.41 -3.40
N TYR A 85 19.57 1.99 -4.59
CA TYR A 85 20.82 2.34 -5.28
C TYR A 85 21.12 3.85 -5.33
N GLY A 86 20.14 4.70 -5.00
CA GLY A 86 20.29 6.16 -5.01
C GLY A 86 20.09 6.82 -6.38
N GLU A 87 19.75 6.06 -7.42
CA GLU A 87 19.51 6.54 -8.77
C GLU A 87 18.29 5.88 -9.42
N PHE A 88 17.61 6.61 -10.31
CA PHE A 88 16.48 6.07 -11.05
C PHE A 88 16.98 5.20 -12.21
N PRO A 89 16.40 4.01 -12.42
CA PRO A 89 16.82 3.12 -13.49
C PRO A 89 16.44 3.70 -14.86
N THR A 90 17.33 3.58 -15.84
CA THR A 90 17.03 3.93 -17.23
C THR A 90 16.07 2.93 -17.89
N ARG A 91 16.02 1.69 -17.39
CA ARG A 91 15.10 0.61 -17.80
C ARG A 91 14.68 -0.20 -16.56
N PRO A 92 13.60 0.20 -15.86
CA PRO A 92 13.14 -0.55 -14.71
C PRO A 92 12.68 -1.95 -15.14
N ASN A 93 13.19 -2.98 -14.46
CA ASN A 93 12.66 -4.34 -14.53
C ASN A 93 11.86 -4.61 -13.27
N THR A 94 10.82 -5.43 -13.29
CA THR A 94 9.92 -5.60 -12.14
C THR A 94 10.45 -6.54 -11.05
N ARG A 95 11.74 -6.92 -11.08
CA ARG A 95 12.29 -7.94 -10.18
C ARG A 95 12.21 -7.52 -8.71
N ASN A 96 12.49 -6.25 -8.41
CA ASN A 96 12.55 -5.74 -7.04
C ASN A 96 11.17 -5.48 -6.41
N ILE A 97 10.09 -5.71 -7.18
CA ILE A 97 8.70 -5.52 -6.75
C ILE A 97 7.86 -6.79 -6.84
N SER A 98 8.46 -7.95 -7.13
CA SER A 98 7.76 -9.25 -7.19
C SER A 98 6.92 -9.50 -5.93
N SER A 99 7.50 -9.33 -4.75
CA SER A 99 6.79 -9.49 -3.47
C SER A 99 5.60 -8.53 -3.28
N ILE A 100 5.63 -7.35 -3.93
CA ILE A 100 4.51 -6.39 -3.89
C ILE A 100 3.36 -6.91 -4.76
N ILE A 101 3.69 -7.43 -5.94
CA ILE A 101 2.74 -8.01 -6.89
C ILE A 101 2.10 -9.27 -6.30
N ASP A 102 2.91 -10.16 -5.73
CA ASP A 102 2.46 -11.41 -5.12
C ASP A 102 1.47 -11.13 -3.98
N LEU A 103 1.81 -10.16 -3.10
CA LEU A 103 0.92 -9.72 -2.04
C LEU A 103 -0.42 -9.19 -2.58
N GLU A 104 -0.40 -8.38 -3.64
CA GLU A 104 -1.66 -7.87 -4.19
C GLU A 104 -2.54 -9.00 -4.74
N GLU A 105 -1.96 -9.96 -5.45
CA GLU A 105 -2.70 -11.10 -5.99
C GLU A 105 -3.28 -11.99 -4.87
N GLU A 106 -2.54 -12.18 -3.77
CA GLU A 106 -3.06 -12.87 -2.58
C GLU A 106 -4.23 -12.14 -1.92
N LEU A 107 -4.23 -10.81 -1.93
CA LEU A 107 -5.27 -9.98 -1.32
C LEU A 107 -6.47 -9.71 -2.23
N LYS A 108 -6.32 -9.93 -3.53
CA LYS A 108 -7.34 -9.70 -4.58
C LYS A 108 -8.72 -10.34 -4.30
N PRO A 109 -8.84 -11.54 -3.72
CA PRO A 109 -10.14 -12.11 -3.37
C PRO A 109 -10.91 -11.28 -2.34
N PHE A 110 -10.21 -10.54 -1.47
CA PHE A 110 -10.76 -9.77 -0.36
C PHE A 110 -10.93 -8.29 -0.67
N THR A 111 -10.52 -7.83 -1.86
CA THR A 111 -10.55 -6.42 -2.23
C THR A 111 -11.66 -6.08 -3.22
N VAL A 112 -12.19 -4.87 -3.08
CA VAL A 112 -13.04 -4.27 -4.12
C VAL A 112 -12.18 -3.93 -5.34
N ALA A 113 -12.65 -4.30 -6.53
CA ALA A 113 -11.92 -4.08 -7.78
C ALA A 113 -11.72 -2.59 -8.08
N GLY A 114 -10.57 -2.26 -8.69
CA GLY A 114 -10.19 -0.90 -9.06
C GLY A 114 -9.34 -0.18 -8.01
N PHE A 115 -9.29 -0.69 -6.77
CA PHE A 115 -8.44 -0.14 -5.72
C PHE A 115 -7.12 -0.92 -5.60
N SER A 116 -5.98 -0.23 -5.65
CA SER A 116 -4.64 -0.84 -5.51
C SER A 116 -4.16 -0.84 -4.05
N ARG A 117 -5.06 -1.06 -3.07
CA ARG A 117 -4.74 -0.93 -1.63
C ARG A 117 -3.79 -2.01 -1.12
N GLY A 118 -3.95 -3.26 -1.56
CA GLY A 118 -3.00 -4.33 -1.23
C GLY A 118 -1.60 -4.06 -1.80
N TYR A 119 -1.55 -3.58 -3.05
CA TYR A 119 -0.32 -3.15 -3.69
C TYR A 119 0.35 -1.99 -2.94
N LEU A 120 -0.42 -0.98 -2.52
CA LEU A 120 0.07 0.17 -1.76
C LEU A 120 0.69 -0.25 -0.42
N LEU A 121 0.06 -1.20 0.27
CA LEU A 121 0.64 -1.81 1.47
C LEU A 121 1.98 -2.47 1.15
N GLY A 122 2.03 -3.31 0.11
CA GLY A 122 3.27 -3.95 -0.32
C GLY A 122 4.38 -2.95 -0.64
N PHE A 123 4.05 -1.84 -1.31
CA PHE A 123 4.99 -0.77 -1.58
C PHE A 123 5.51 -0.10 -0.31
N TYR A 124 4.63 0.23 0.63
CA TYR A 124 5.04 0.74 1.93
C TYR A 124 5.98 -0.22 2.66
N LEU A 125 5.62 -1.51 2.74
CA LEU A 125 6.42 -2.52 3.45
C LEU A 125 7.78 -2.71 2.81
N ARG A 126 7.85 -2.73 1.48
CA ARG A 126 9.14 -2.84 0.79
C ARG A 126 10.04 -1.65 1.08
N MET A 127 9.49 -0.43 1.05
CA MET A 127 10.26 0.78 1.32
C MET A 127 10.66 0.91 2.80
N ALA A 128 9.77 0.51 3.71
CA ALA A 128 10.04 0.39 5.14
C ALA A 128 11.18 -0.59 5.41
N GLN A 129 11.13 -1.77 4.79
CA GLN A 129 12.18 -2.79 4.87
C GLN A 129 13.53 -2.23 4.42
N ILE A 130 13.61 -1.61 3.23
CA ILE A 130 14.85 -1.00 2.71
C ILE A 130 15.41 0.04 3.70
N GLN A 131 14.54 0.88 4.26
CA GLN A 131 14.95 1.91 5.23
C GLN A 131 15.47 1.31 6.54
N MET A 132 14.89 0.20 7.01
CA MET A 132 15.33 -0.48 8.24
C MET A 132 16.61 -1.29 8.01
N GLU A 133 16.74 -1.98 6.87
CA GLU A 133 17.95 -2.72 6.48
C GLU A 133 19.16 -1.78 6.42
N LYS A 134 18.99 -0.57 5.87
CA LYS A 134 20.04 0.49 5.88
C LYS A 134 20.45 0.93 7.29
N ARG A 135 19.62 0.70 8.30
CA ARG A 135 19.89 0.96 9.72
C ARG A 135 20.33 -0.30 10.47
N GLY A 136 20.55 -1.42 9.79
CA GLY A 136 20.91 -2.71 10.39
C GLY A 136 19.76 -3.35 11.20
N LYS A 137 18.51 -3.06 10.83
CA LYS A 137 17.31 -3.62 11.50
C LYS A 137 16.47 -4.39 10.50
N ASP A 138 15.92 -5.52 10.94
CA ASP A 138 14.95 -6.27 10.17
C ASP A 138 13.54 -5.68 10.35
N PHE A 139 12.74 -5.71 9.28
CA PHE A 139 11.35 -5.30 9.30
C PHE A 139 10.51 -6.22 8.42
N SER A 140 9.61 -6.97 9.07
CA SER A 140 8.60 -7.79 8.43
C SER A 140 7.40 -7.87 9.34
N ILE A 141 6.20 -7.66 8.78
CA ILE A 141 4.95 -7.63 9.55
C ILE A 141 3.89 -8.59 8.98
N LEU A 142 4.09 -9.10 7.76
CA LEU A 142 3.12 -9.99 7.13
C LEU A 142 3.49 -11.44 7.38
N SER A 143 2.48 -12.23 7.73
CA SER A 143 2.55 -13.67 7.83
C SER A 143 1.43 -14.28 6.99
N ASP A 144 1.65 -15.49 6.46
CA ASP A 144 0.61 -16.25 5.76
C ASP A 144 -0.65 -16.42 6.61
N GLU A 145 -0.48 -16.47 7.94
CA GLU A 145 -1.57 -16.62 8.89
C GLU A 145 -2.45 -15.38 8.96
N LEU A 146 -1.87 -14.19 8.90
CA LEU A 146 -2.61 -12.92 8.84
C LEU A 146 -3.50 -12.87 7.60
N ILE A 147 -2.98 -13.32 6.45
CA ILE A 147 -3.73 -13.38 5.19
C ILE A 147 -4.83 -14.44 5.27
N LYS A 148 -4.57 -15.58 5.93
CA LYS A 148 -5.60 -16.61 6.17
C LYS A 148 -6.75 -16.07 7.04
N MET A 149 -6.51 -15.14 7.97
CA MET A 149 -7.60 -14.53 8.75
C MET A 149 -8.58 -13.74 7.88
N LEU A 150 -8.13 -13.14 6.78
CA LEU A 150 -9.02 -12.46 5.83
C LEU A 150 -10.01 -13.42 5.16
N LYS A 151 -9.70 -14.72 5.05
CA LYS A 151 -10.61 -15.73 4.50
C LYS A 151 -11.88 -15.92 5.33
N LEU A 152 -11.88 -15.48 6.58
CA LEU A 152 -13.07 -15.47 7.43
C LEU A 152 -14.04 -14.35 7.04
N SER A 153 -13.54 -13.29 6.40
CA SER A 153 -14.40 -12.25 5.84
C SER A 153 -15.09 -12.76 4.58
N LYS A 154 -16.42 -12.67 4.56
CA LYS A 154 -17.23 -12.93 3.36
C LYS A 154 -17.40 -11.69 2.48
N ILE A 155 -16.88 -10.53 2.92
CA ILE A 155 -17.12 -9.23 2.30
C ILE A 155 -15.81 -8.71 1.71
N LYS A 156 -15.89 -8.17 0.49
CA LYS A 156 -14.79 -7.44 -0.15
C LYS A 156 -14.67 -6.04 0.44
N ILE A 157 -13.43 -5.63 0.71
CA ILE A 157 -13.12 -4.41 1.46
C ILE A 157 -12.32 -3.48 0.56
N VAL A 158 -12.64 -2.18 0.60
CA VAL A 158 -11.88 -1.16 -0.13
C VAL A 158 -10.50 -1.00 0.51
N LYS A 159 -10.45 -0.73 1.82
CA LYS A 159 -9.26 -0.48 2.63
C LYS A 159 -8.70 -1.77 3.28
N VAL A 160 -8.37 -2.78 2.46
CA VAL A 160 -7.87 -4.09 2.96
C VAL A 160 -6.55 -3.95 3.74
N ASP A 161 -5.75 -2.98 3.36
CA ASP A 161 -4.47 -2.68 3.98
C ASP A 161 -4.64 -2.25 5.43
N TRP A 162 -5.55 -1.31 5.70
CA TRP A 162 -5.88 -0.91 7.06
C TRP A 162 -6.39 -2.06 7.91
N LEU A 163 -7.25 -2.93 7.35
CA LEU A 163 -7.71 -4.12 8.06
C LEU A 163 -6.55 -5.05 8.42
N LEU A 164 -5.64 -5.32 7.49
CA LEU A 164 -4.46 -6.16 7.75
C LEU A 164 -3.58 -5.60 8.86
N LEU A 165 -3.33 -4.29 8.85
CA LEU A 165 -2.54 -3.65 9.91
C LEU A 165 -3.23 -3.74 11.27
N CYS A 166 -4.56 -3.59 11.32
CA CYS A 166 -5.32 -3.81 12.54
C CYS A 166 -5.24 -5.26 13.01
N LEU A 167 -5.42 -6.23 12.11
CA LEU A 167 -5.31 -7.65 12.43
C LEU A 167 -3.91 -8.01 12.94
N TYR A 168 -2.85 -7.43 12.36
CA TYR A 168 -1.47 -7.67 12.78
C TYR A 168 -1.28 -7.30 14.25
N HIS A 169 -1.77 -6.12 14.65
CA HIS A 169 -1.69 -5.67 16.03
C HIS A 169 -2.56 -6.50 16.97
N LEU A 170 -3.81 -6.78 16.57
CA LEU A 170 -4.72 -7.57 17.39
C LEU A 170 -4.20 -8.99 17.60
N GLU A 171 -3.64 -9.63 16.57
CA GLU A 171 -3.04 -10.95 16.67
C GLU A 171 -1.82 -10.92 17.60
N GLY A 172 -0.95 -9.92 17.45
CA GLY A 172 0.26 -9.76 18.26
C GLY A 172 -0.01 -9.50 19.74
N TYR A 173 -1.14 -8.89 20.10
CA TYR A 173 -1.48 -8.55 21.48
C TYR A 173 -2.44 -9.53 22.17
N LEU A 174 -3.49 -9.97 21.47
CA LEU A 174 -4.50 -10.88 22.01
C LEU A 174 -4.10 -12.34 21.85
N GLY A 175 -3.17 -12.62 20.93
CA GLY A 175 -2.89 -13.96 20.46
C GLY A 175 -3.93 -14.44 19.45
N ARG A 176 -3.48 -15.34 18.58
CA ARG A 176 -4.24 -15.86 17.46
C ARG A 176 -5.56 -16.54 17.85
N ASP A 177 -5.50 -17.47 18.79
CA ASP A 177 -6.66 -18.30 19.15
C ASP A 177 -7.81 -17.45 19.71
N LEU A 178 -7.46 -16.47 20.55
CA LEU A 178 -8.41 -15.53 21.10
C LEU A 178 -9.00 -14.64 20.00
N LEU A 179 -8.16 -14.10 19.11
CA LEU A 179 -8.64 -13.26 18.01
C LEU A 179 -9.62 -14.03 17.10
N LEU A 180 -9.27 -15.26 16.71
CA LEU A 180 -10.15 -16.11 15.90
C LEU A 180 -11.47 -16.45 16.61
N ALA A 181 -11.41 -16.76 17.90
CA ALA A 181 -12.61 -17.03 18.70
C ALA A 181 -13.53 -15.81 18.76
N GLU A 182 -12.99 -14.60 18.87
CA GLU A 182 -13.77 -13.37 18.92
C GLU A 182 -14.31 -12.93 17.55
N MET A 183 -13.54 -13.12 16.47
CA MET A 183 -14.02 -12.89 15.10
C MET A 183 -15.22 -13.78 14.76
N ASN A 184 -15.21 -15.04 15.22
CA ASN A 184 -16.33 -15.97 15.02
C ASN A 184 -17.59 -15.61 15.82
N LYS A 185 -17.46 -14.83 16.89
CA LYS A 185 -18.60 -14.33 17.70
C LYS A 185 -19.23 -13.05 17.13
N SER A 186 -18.78 -12.58 15.96
CA SER A 186 -19.24 -11.33 15.34
C SER A 186 -19.04 -10.10 16.23
N GLN A 187 -17.98 -10.08 17.06
CA GLN A 187 -17.65 -8.87 17.81
C GLN A 187 -17.21 -7.75 16.87
N ASN A 188 -17.60 -6.51 17.18
CA ASN A 188 -17.13 -5.33 16.47
C ASN A 188 -15.69 -4.97 16.88
N PHE A 189 -15.03 -4.15 16.06
CA PHE A 189 -13.66 -3.70 16.31
C PHE A 189 -13.49 -3.02 17.68
N GLU A 190 -14.49 -2.24 18.11
CA GLU A 190 -14.47 -1.51 19.39
C GLU A 190 -14.28 -2.45 20.59
N ASN A 191 -14.95 -3.61 20.58
CA ASN A 191 -14.80 -4.62 21.63
C ASN A 191 -13.40 -5.23 21.64
N LEU A 192 -12.85 -5.57 20.47
CA LEU A 192 -11.49 -6.10 20.35
C LEU A 192 -10.44 -5.06 20.80
N PHE A 193 -10.62 -3.82 20.38
CA PHE A 193 -9.75 -2.70 20.77
C PHE A 193 -9.85 -2.41 22.28
N GLY A 194 -11.04 -2.54 22.87
CA GLY A 194 -11.27 -2.38 24.30
C GLY A 194 -10.53 -3.40 25.18
N LYS A 195 -10.13 -4.55 24.63
CA LYS A 195 -9.33 -5.57 25.33
C LYS A 195 -7.84 -5.25 25.42
N LEU A 196 -7.37 -4.26 24.66
CA LEU A 196 -5.96 -3.85 24.66
C LEU A 196 -5.64 -2.94 25.86
N THR A 197 -4.40 -3.01 26.35
CA THR A 197 -3.89 -2.03 27.31
C THR A 197 -3.70 -0.66 26.65
N GLU A 198 -3.64 0.42 27.43
CA GLU A 198 -3.42 1.76 26.88
C GLU A 198 -2.07 1.88 26.15
N GLU A 199 -1.04 1.18 26.61
CA GLU A 199 0.26 1.10 25.92
C GLU A 199 0.12 0.40 24.55
N GLN A 200 -0.56 -0.75 24.49
CA GLN A 200 -0.81 -1.47 23.25
C GLN A 200 -1.63 -0.64 22.24
N LYS A 201 -2.66 0.07 22.73
CA LYS A 201 -3.45 1.01 21.93
C LYS A 201 -2.59 2.15 21.39
N SER A 202 -1.72 2.71 22.22
CA SER A 202 -0.80 3.79 21.84
C SER A 202 0.16 3.34 20.73
N VAL A 203 0.80 2.18 20.88
CA VAL A 203 1.70 1.62 19.86
C VAL A 203 0.96 1.32 18.57
N MET A 204 -0.22 0.67 18.65
CA MET A 204 -1.06 0.40 17.48
C MET A 204 -1.41 1.70 16.76
N MET A 205 -1.86 2.72 17.48
CA MET A 205 -2.22 4.01 16.88
C MET A 205 -1.00 4.71 16.27
N GLY A 206 0.15 4.69 16.93
CA GLY A 206 1.41 5.24 16.39
C GLY A 206 1.83 4.57 15.09
N ASN A 207 1.66 3.26 14.98
CA ASN A 207 1.94 2.50 13.76
C ASN A 207 0.95 2.80 12.64
N LEU A 208 -0.34 2.87 12.96
CA LEU A 208 -1.38 3.26 12.02
C LEU A 208 -1.17 4.69 11.50
N LEU A 209 -0.78 5.63 12.37
CA LEU A 209 -0.41 6.99 11.99
C LEU A 209 0.82 7.02 11.08
N SER A 210 1.84 6.23 11.40
CA SER A 210 3.06 6.12 10.58
C SER A 210 2.75 5.61 9.18
N TYR A 211 1.91 4.57 9.06
CA TYR A 211 1.43 4.08 7.77
C TYR A 211 0.60 5.14 7.03
N GLY A 212 -0.42 5.71 7.69
CA GLY A 212 -1.32 6.69 7.09
C GLY A 212 -0.60 7.94 6.60
N TYR A 213 0.39 8.44 7.35
CA TYR A 213 1.29 9.49 6.91
C TYR A 213 2.06 9.06 5.65
N SER A 214 2.68 7.87 5.69
CA SER A 214 3.55 7.38 4.63
C SER A 214 2.80 7.28 3.30
N ILE A 215 1.54 6.84 3.31
CA ILE A 215 0.73 6.72 2.10
C ILE A 215 -0.11 7.97 1.75
N GLY A 216 -0.09 9.00 2.61
CA GLY A 216 -0.88 10.21 2.46
C GLY A 216 -2.38 10.04 2.71
N ASP A 217 -2.79 8.99 3.45
CA ASP A 217 -4.18 8.65 3.75
C ASP A 217 -4.65 9.24 5.07
N HIS A 218 -4.72 10.57 5.09
CA HIS A 218 -5.10 11.35 6.26
C HIS A 218 -6.59 11.24 6.59
N GLU A 219 -7.43 10.94 5.60
CA GLU A 219 -8.89 10.93 5.76
C GLU A 219 -9.37 9.94 6.82
N ILE A 220 -8.65 8.84 7.04
CA ILE A 220 -9.04 7.85 8.06
C ILE A 220 -9.06 8.41 9.49
N PHE A 221 -8.31 9.49 9.75
CA PHE A 221 -8.21 10.09 11.08
C PHE A 221 -9.17 11.27 11.28
N TYR A 222 -9.66 11.86 10.19
CA TYR A 222 -10.46 13.09 10.23
C TYR A 222 -11.86 12.91 9.66
N SER A 223 -12.14 11.82 8.94
CA SER A 223 -13.48 11.53 8.46
C SER A 223 -14.36 11.29 9.68
N LYS A 224 -15.32 12.19 9.92
CA LYS A 224 -16.46 11.87 10.78
C LYS A 224 -17.07 10.58 10.25
N THR A 225 -17.03 9.54 11.06
CA THR A 225 -17.83 8.33 10.86
C THR A 225 -19.27 8.80 10.65
N VAL A 226 -19.82 8.55 9.46
CA VAL A 226 -21.27 8.62 9.24
C VAL A 226 -21.85 7.27 9.61
#